data_AF-A0AAD9N017-F1
#
_entry.id   AF-A0AAD9N017-F1
#
_cell.length_a   1.000
_cell.length_b   1.000
_cell.length_c   1.000
_cell.angle_alpha   90.00
_cell.angle_beta   90.00
_cell.angle_gamma   90.00
#
_symmetry.space_group_name_H-M   'P 1'
#
loop_
_entity.id
_entity.type
_entity.pdbx_description
1 polymer ?
#
loop_
_entity_poly.entity_id
_entity_poly.type
_entity_poly.pdbx_seq_one_letter_code
_entity_poly.pdbx_strand_id
1 'polypeptide(L)'
;MNSHIVLYVRYHNIITRCRNEDGRGGAGLFIKDSINFKVREDLSVFIPHVYESLFVEVENESYKKIIAGFIYRPNTLPPADVDVFTSTLFDIMEIINTDGKSSLILGDVNICLLKYRTNDKTRDSVGGILSRGCLPVIHKPTRVTHTSATLIDHIYSNLTCKDTLSGIILTMWRITSVHSIL
;
A
#
# COMPACT_ATOMS: atom_id res chain seq x y z
N MET A 1 8.23 25.89 -2.58
CA MET A 1 8.22 25.03 -3.78
C MET A 1 7.51 23.76 -3.37
N ASN A 2 6.26 23.58 -3.80
CA ASN A 2 5.39 22.54 -3.27
C ASN A 2 5.64 21.22 -4.00
N SER A 3 6.13 20.22 -3.27
CA SER A 3 6.38 18.89 -3.79
C SER A 3 5.11 18.06 -3.72
N HIS A 4 4.32 18.07 -4.79
CA HIS A 4 3.18 17.17 -4.93
C HIS A 4 3.67 15.84 -5.52
N ILE A 5 3.49 14.73 -4.79
CA ILE A 5 3.62 13.40 -5.38
C ILE A 5 2.28 13.11 -6.09
N VAL A 6 2.28 13.32 -7.40
CA VAL A 6 1.18 12.98 -8.30
C VAL A 6 1.65 11.84 -9.19
N LEU A 7 0.98 10.70 -9.11
CA LEU A 7 1.23 9.54 -9.99
C LEU A 7 0.56 9.77 -11.35
N TYR A 8 1.26 10.41 -12.30
CA TYR A 8 0.88 10.41 -13.72
C TYR A 8 2.08 10.39 -14.67
N VAL A 9 1.83 9.76 -15.82
CA VAL A 9 2.77 9.27 -16.84
C VAL A 9 3.44 10.40 -17.63
N ARG A 10 4.69 10.72 -17.27
CA ARG A 10 5.86 11.11 -18.09
C ARG A 10 6.86 11.82 -17.17
N TYR A 11 8.16 11.58 -17.33
CA TYR A 11 9.30 12.15 -16.55
C TYR A 11 9.69 11.49 -15.20
N HIS A 12 9.51 10.17 -15.03
CA HIS A 12 9.77 9.52 -13.74
C HIS A 12 10.51 8.18 -13.91
N ASN A 13 11.50 7.91 -13.04
CA ASN A 13 12.05 6.58 -12.83
C ASN A 13 10.94 5.61 -12.37
N ILE A 14 10.83 4.48 -13.09
CA ILE A 14 9.88 3.40 -12.79
C ILE A 14 10.67 2.24 -12.20
N ILE A 15 10.33 1.84 -10.98
CA ILE A 15 10.80 0.58 -10.41
C ILE A 15 9.69 -0.43 -10.60
N THR A 16 9.94 -1.47 -11.38
CA THR A 16 8.99 -2.56 -11.60
C THR A 16 9.52 -3.87 -11.07
N ARG A 17 8.65 -4.64 -10.41
CA ARG A 17 8.81 -6.09 -10.29
C ARG A 17 7.78 -6.78 -11.17
N CYS A 18 8.26 -7.44 -12.21
CA CYS A 18 7.44 -8.26 -13.09
C CYS A 18 7.45 -9.71 -12.58
N ARG A 19 6.33 -10.42 -12.74
CA ARG A 19 6.29 -11.87 -12.48
C ARG A 19 7.03 -12.60 -13.60
N ASN A 20 7.86 -13.58 -13.25
CA ASN A 20 8.63 -14.34 -14.24
C ASN A 20 7.77 -15.32 -15.07
N GLU A 21 6.58 -15.71 -14.58
CA GLU A 21 5.94 -16.95 -15.06
C GLU A 21 4.82 -16.75 -16.10
N ASP A 22 4.17 -15.59 -16.22
CA ASP A 22 2.95 -15.48 -17.05
C ASP A 22 2.76 -14.20 -17.88
N GLY A 23 3.71 -13.26 -17.88
CA GLY A 23 3.61 -12.01 -18.67
C GLY A 23 2.40 -11.12 -18.36
N ARG A 24 1.66 -11.41 -17.28
CA ARG A 24 0.49 -10.63 -16.82
C ARG A 24 0.70 -10.21 -15.36
N GLY A 25 0.47 -8.93 -15.09
CA GLY A 25 0.65 -8.33 -13.78
C GLY A 25 2.05 -7.77 -13.55
N GLY A 26 2.22 -7.11 -12.42
CA GLY A 26 3.45 -6.41 -12.04
C GLY A 26 3.14 -5.22 -11.15
N ALA A 27 3.95 -5.04 -10.12
CA ALA A 27 3.89 -3.88 -9.25
C ALA A 27 4.93 -2.86 -9.72
N GLY A 28 4.53 -1.59 -9.77
CA GLY A 28 5.37 -0.49 -10.20
C GLY A 28 5.27 0.70 -9.26
N LEU A 29 6.40 1.23 -8.81
CA LEU A 29 6.48 2.52 -8.13
C LEU A 29 7.04 3.55 -9.12
N PHE A 30 6.31 4.65 -9.30
CA PHE A 30 6.81 5.82 -10.01
C PHE A 30 7.35 6.80 -8.99
N ILE A 31 8.65 7.09 -9.07
CA ILE A 31 9.33 8.01 -8.16
C ILE A 31 9.94 9.12 -8.99
N LYS A 32 9.74 10.37 -8.56
CA LYS A 32 10.31 11.54 -9.24
C LYS A 32 11.83 11.51 -9.13
N ASP A 33 12.53 11.78 -10.23
CA ASP A 33 14.00 11.68 -10.30
C ASP A 33 14.74 12.53 -9.27
N SER A 34 14.12 13.60 -8.79
CA SER A 34 14.66 14.45 -7.72
C SER A 34 14.57 13.84 -6.32
N ILE A 35 13.97 12.66 -6.18
CA ILE A 35 13.80 11.96 -4.90
C ILE A 35 14.84 10.85 -4.84
N ASN A 36 15.75 10.94 -3.87
CA ASN A 36 16.69 9.86 -3.57
C ASN A 36 15.95 8.75 -2.82
N PHE A 37 16.19 7.50 -3.22
CA PHE A 37 15.60 6.35 -2.57
C PHE A 37 16.51 5.12 -2.66
N LYS A 38 16.29 4.17 -1.75
CA LYS A 38 16.90 2.85 -1.78
C LYS A 38 15.82 1.79 -1.79
N VAL A 39 15.91 0.79 -2.67
CA VAL A 39 15.00 -0.37 -2.63
C VAL A 39 15.26 -1.19 -1.36
N ARG A 40 14.18 -1.57 -0.66
CA ARG A 40 14.21 -2.43 0.54
C ARG A 40 13.82 -3.85 0.14
N GLU A 41 14.79 -4.60 -0.37
CA GLU A 41 14.59 -5.98 -0.81
C GLU A 41 14.14 -6.90 0.33
N ASP A 42 14.58 -6.61 1.56
CA ASP A 42 14.19 -7.30 2.79
C ASP A 42 12.70 -7.12 3.15
N LEU A 43 12.05 -6.06 2.66
CA LEU A 43 10.61 -5.82 2.83
C LEU A 43 9.80 -6.18 1.57
N SER A 44 10.48 -6.32 0.42
CA SER A 44 9.87 -6.58 -0.88
C SER A 44 9.70 -8.09 -1.10
N VAL A 45 8.62 -8.63 -0.56
CA VAL A 45 8.30 -10.06 -0.56
C VAL A 45 7.43 -10.43 -1.77
N PHE A 46 7.67 -11.60 -2.34
CA PHE A 46 6.82 -12.19 -3.37
C PHE A 46 6.47 -13.63 -2.99
N ILE A 47 5.18 -13.88 -2.78
CA ILE A 47 4.60 -15.20 -2.56
C ILE A 47 3.60 -15.42 -3.71
N PRO A 48 3.86 -16.38 -4.62
CA PRO A 48 3.01 -16.64 -5.77
C PRO A 48 1.54 -16.77 -5.39
N HIS A 49 0.67 -16.04 -6.11
CA HIS A 49 -0.78 -16.02 -5.90
C HIS A 49 -1.27 -15.55 -4.51
N VAL A 50 -0.38 -15.05 -3.64
CA VAL A 50 -0.76 -14.66 -2.27
C VAL A 50 -0.37 -13.23 -1.95
N TYR A 51 0.91 -12.86 -2.14
CA TYR A 51 1.45 -11.60 -1.64
C TYR A 51 2.49 -11.04 -2.61
N GLU A 52 2.34 -9.79 -3.00
CA GLU A 52 3.33 -9.11 -3.82
C GLU A 52 3.60 -7.74 -3.25
N SER A 53 4.87 -7.42 -3.00
CA SER A 53 5.23 -6.08 -2.55
C SER A 53 6.49 -5.54 -3.18
N LEU A 54 6.57 -4.22 -3.15
CA LEU A 54 7.75 -3.45 -3.50
C LEU A 54 7.86 -2.29 -2.51
N PHE A 55 8.99 -2.23 -1.82
CA PHE A 55 9.28 -1.22 -0.81
C PHE A 55 10.54 -0.45 -1.16
N VAL A 56 10.49 0.84 -0.87
CA VAL A 56 11.63 1.76 -0.96
C VAL A 56 11.76 2.56 0.33
N GLU A 57 12.98 2.89 0.67
CA GLU A 57 13.31 3.86 1.70
C GLU A 57 13.62 5.18 1.02
N VAL A 58 12.74 6.15 1.20
CA VAL A 58 12.91 7.51 0.67
C VAL A 58 13.88 8.26 1.57
N GLU A 59 14.95 8.76 0.96
CA GLU A 59 15.94 9.58 1.65
C GLU A 59 15.52 11.04 1.57
N ASN A 60 15.49 11.69 2.73
CA ASN A 60 15.20 13.11 2.82
C ASN A 60 16.28 13.73 3.72
N GLU A 61 16.99 14.73 3.21
CA GLU A 61 18.09 15.38 3.92
C GLU A 61 17.60 16.13 5.19
N SER A 62 16.31 16.48 5.25
CA SER A 62 15.73 17.28 6.33
C SER A 62 14.75 16.52 7.25
N TYR A 63 14.35 15.29 6.91
CA TYR A 63 13.32 14.52 7.63
C TYR A 63 13.78 13.08 7.92
N LYS A 64 13.13 12.43 8.90
CA LYS A 64 13.32 10.99 9.14
C LYS A 64 13.06 10.21 7.85
N LYS A 65 13.92 9.25 7.54
CA LYS A 65 13.75 8.34 6.39
C LYS A 65 12.39 7.65 6.48
N ILE A 66 11.65 7.62 5.37
CA ILE A 66 10.30 7.06 5.28
C ILE A 66 10.34 5.81 4.41
N ILE A 67 9.71 4.74 4.89
CA ILE A 67 9.46 3.54 4.11
C ILE A 67 8.17 3.74 3.31
N ALA A 68 8.27 3.77 1.98
CA ALA A 68 7.12 3.78 1.09
C ALA A 68 7.00 2.41 0.41
N GLY A 69 5.82 1.81 0.46
CA GLY A 69 5.62 0.47 -0.06
C GLY A 69 4.29 0.28 -0.77
N PHE A 70 4.32 -0.51 -1.84
CA PHE A 70 3.13 -1.04 -2.46
C PHE A 70 2.95 -2.52 -2.07
N ILE A 71 1.73 -2.93 -1.76
CA ILE A 71 1.35 -4.32 -1.50
C ILE A 71 0.16 -4.71 -2.38
N TYR A 72 0.11 -5.97 -2.80
CA TYR A 72 -1.00 -6.51 -3.60
C TYR A 72 -1.35 -7.91 -3.14
N ARG A 73 -2.65 -8.14 -2.92
CA ARG A 73 -3.22 -9.47 -2.70
C ARG A 73 -4.04 -9.86 -3.91
N PRO A 74 -3.64 -10.88 -4.68
CA PRO A 74 -4.42 -11.37 -5.80
C PRO A 74 -5.83 -11.81 -5.37
N ASN A 75 -6.85 -11.46 -6.17
CA ASN A 75 -8.22 -11.97 -6.03
C ASN A 75 -8.59 -12.97 -7.13
N THR A 76 -7.62 -13.33 -7.98
CA THR A 76 -7.74 -14.35 -9.02
C THR A 76 -7.75 -15.75 -8.39
N LEU A 77 -8.27 -16.74 -9.11
CA LEU A 77 -8.21 -18.13 -8.66
C LEU A 77 -6.78 -18.71 -8.81
N PRO A 78 -6.32 -19.55 -7.87
CA PRO A 78 -6.96 -19.86 -6.58
C PRO A 78 -6.94 -18.66 -5.61
N PRO A 79 -7.97 -18.48 -4.75
CA PRO A 79 -8.04 -17.30 -3.88
C PRO A 79 -6.81 -17.23 -2.98
N ALA A 80 -6.13 -16.08 -2.96
CA ALA A 80 -5.02 -15.82 -2.05
C ALA A 80 -5.42 -16.10 -0.59
N ASP A 81 -4.59 -16.80 0.17
CA ASP A 81 -4.86 -17.00 1.59
C ASP A 81 -4.75 -15.67 2.33
N VAL A 82 -5.82 -15.28 3.03
CA VAL A 82 -5.89 -14.03 3.79
C VAL A 82 -4.95 -14.08 5.00
N ASP A 83 -4.80 -15.25 5.63
CA ASP A 83 -4.02 -15.39 6.85
C ASP A 83 -2.53 -15.31 6.52
N VAL A 84 -2.09 -15.98 5.45
CA VAL A 84 -0.71 -15.87 4.95
C VAL A 84 -0.41 -14.44 4.47
N PHE A 85 -1.36 -13.78 3.80
CA PHE A 85 -1.18 -12.39 3.38
C PHE A 85 -1.01 -11.45 4.59
N THR A 86 -1.88 -11.58 5.58
CA THR A 86 -1.88 -10.71 6.77
C THR A 86 -0.67 -10.96 7.65
N SER A 87 -0.26 -12.22 7.87
CA SER A 87 0.97 -12.53 8.61
C SER A 87 2.19 -11.93 7.91
N THR A 88 2.30 -12.07 6.59
CA THR A 88 3.41 -11.48 5.80
C THR A 88 3.45 -9.96 5.93
N LEU A 89 2.28 -9.29 5.86
CA LEU A 89 2.18 -7.85 6.09
C LEU A 89 2.62 -7.46 7.51
N PHE A 90 2.24 -8.26 8.51
CA PHE A 90 2.58 -7.99 9.90
C PHE A 90 4.07 -8.14 10.17
N ASP A 91 4.71 -9.17 9.61
CA ASP A 91 6.15 -9.36 9.73
C ASP A 91 6.91 -8.17 9.13
N ILE A 92 6.51 -7.70 7.94
CA ILE A 92 7.07 -6.50 7.30
C ILE A 92 6.89 -5.27 8.19
N MET A 93 5.69 -5.06 8.75
CA MET A 93 5.41 -3.94 9.65
C MET A 93 6.26 -4.01 10.93
N GLU A 94 6.54 -5.19 11.47
CA GLU A 94 7.42 -5.32 12.65
C GLU A 94 8.88 -5.03 12.33
N ILE A 95 9.36 -5.41 11.14
CA ILE A 95 10.71 -5.00 10.68
C ILE A 95 10.78 -3.47 10.60
N ILE A 96 9.78 -2.82 10.02
CA ILE A 96 9.70 -1.35 9.92
C ILE A 96 9.67 -0.70 11.32
N ASN A 97 8.89 -1.25 12.24
CA ASN A 97 8.78 -0.75 13.62
C ASN A 97 10.10 -0.94 14.39
N THR A 98 10.76 -2.08 14.21
CA THR A 98 12.08 -2.38 14.81
C THR A 98 13.15 -1.43 14.28
N ASP A 99 13.11 -1.10 12.99
CA ASP A 99 13.94 -0.07 12.36
C ASP A 99 13.65 1.35 12.90
N GLY A 100 12.56 1.55 13.65
CA GLY A 100 12.13 2.84 14.16
C GLY A 100 11.70 3.83 13.07
N LYS A 101 11.30 3.32 11.89
CA LYS A 101 10.98 4.12 10.71
C LYS A 101 9.49 4.40 10.60
N SER A 102 9.19 5.58 10.05
CA SER A 102 7.83 5.85 9.61
C SER A 102 7.58 5.21 8.26
N SER A 103 6.33 4.83 8.00
CA SER A 103 5.93 4.13 6.79
C SER A 103 4.61 4.61 6.22
N LEU A 104 4.54 4.48 4.90
CA LEU A 104 3.35 4.63 4.08
C LEU A 104 3.22 3.39 3.22
N ILE A 105 2.23 2.55 3.54
CA ILE A 105 1.99 1.28 2.86
C ILE A 105 0.66 1.40 2.12
N LEU A 106 0.69 1.27 0.80
CA LEU A 106 -0.50 1.37 -0.04
C LEU A 106 -0.71 0.09 -0.86
N GLY A 107 -1.94 -0.24 -1.23
CA GLY A 107 -2.15 -1.46 -1.99
C GLY A 107 -3.59 -1.80 -2.35
N ASP A 108 -3.75 -2.64 -3.38
CA ASP A 108 -5.00 -3.34 -3.65
C ASP A 108 -4.97 -4.68 -2.89
N VAL A 109 -5.57 -4.68 -1.71
CA VAL A 109 -5.50 -5.78 -0.75
C VAL A 109 -6.66 -6.77 -0.95
N ASN A 110 -7.69 -6.39 -1.71
CA ASN A 110 -8.88 -7.23 -1.92
C ASN A 110 -9.50 -7.77 -0.60
N ILE A 111 -9.35 -7.04 0.52
CA ILE A 111 -10.02 -7.28 1.81
C ILE A 111 -10.92 -6.08 2.09
N CYS A 112 -12.24 -6.33 2.17
CA CYS A 112 -13.22 -5.25 2.24
C CYS A 112 -13.44 -4.77 3.68
N LEU A 113 -12.89 -3.60 4.04
CA LEU A 113 -13.02 -3.07 5.41
C LEU A 113 -14.45 -2.75 5.83
N LEU A 114 -15.37 -2.54 4.88
CA LEU A 114 -16.80 -2.39 5.18
C LEU A 114 -17.42 -3.66 5.78
N LYS A 115 -16.74 -4.82 5.65
CA LYS A 115 -17.12 -6.09 6.27
C LYS A 115 -16.53 -6.28 7.68
N TYR A 116 -15.96 -5.25 8.29
CA TYR A 116 -15.36 -5.32 9.64
C TYR A 116 -16.28 -5.98 10.70
N ARG A 117 -17.60 -5.72 10.63
CA ARG A 117 -18.58 -6.28 11.57
C ARG A 117 -19.04 -7.70 11.23
N THR A 118 -18.79 -8.17 10.01
CA THR A 118 -19.41 -9.40 9.48
C THR A 118 -18.42 -10.45 9.00
N ASN A 119 -17.12 -10.13 8.95
CA ASN A 119 -16.07 -11.04 8.52
C ASN A 119 -14.90 -11.01 9.51
N ASP A 120 -14.66 -12.14 10.18
CA ASP A 120 -13.66 -12.24 11.25
C ASP A 120 -12.25 -11.95 10.73
N LYS A 121 -11.86 -12.50 9.57
CA LYS A 121 -10.54 -12.22 8.97
C LYS A 121 -10.30 -10.74 8.69
N THR A 122 -11.35 -10.01 8.28
CA THR A 122 -11.29 -8.56 8.07
C THR A 122 -11.09 -7.84 9.41
N ARG A 123 -11.81 -8.25 10.45
CA ARG A 123 -11.65 -7.70 11.81
C ARG A 123 -10.24 -7.94 12.35
N ASP A 124 -9.71 -9.15 12.17
CA ASP A 124 -8.38 -9.53 12.62
C ASP A 124 -7.30 -8.77 11.84
N SER A 125 -7.49 -8.59 10.53
CA SER A 125 -6.63 -7.74 9.69
C SER A 125 -6.53 -6.32 10.26
N VAL A 126 -7.67 -5.69 10.57
CA VAL A 126 -7.73 -4.32 11.12
C VAL A 126 -7.08 -4.28 12.50
N GLY A 127 -7.45 -5.18 13.41
CA GLY A 127 -6.88 -5.23 14.76
C GLY A 127 -5.35 -5.44 14.73
N GLY A 128 -4.88 -6.22 13.76
CA GLY A 128 -3.47 -6.38 13.51
C GLY A 128 -2.80 -5.08 13.05
N ILE A 129 -3.29 -4.46 11.98
CA ILE A 129 -2.71 -3.20 11.47
C ILE A 129 -2.63 -2.13 12.57
N LEU A 130 -3.69 -2.00 13.37
CA LEU A 130 -3.76 -1.04 14.48
C LEU A 130 -2.75 -1.34 15.59
N SER A 131 -2.59 -2.62 15.97
CA SER A 131 -1.62 -3.00 17.02
C SER A 131 -0.16 -2.79 16.62
N ARG A 132 0.12 -2.68 15.32
CA ARG A 132 1.43 -2.29 14.76
C ARG A 132 1.60 -0.78 14.55
N GLY A 133 0.69 0.03 15.09
CA GLY A 133 0.80 1.49 15.08
C GLY A 133 0.45 2.14 13.74
N CYS A 134 -0.09 1.39 12.77
CA CYS A 134 -0.55 1.92 11.50
C CYS A 134 -2.06 2.14 11.52
N LEU A 135 -2.52 3.23 10.90
CA LEU A 135 -3.94 3.53 10.74
C LEU A 135 -4.36 3.39 9.27
N PRO A 136 -5.52 2.76 8.98
CA PRO A 136 -6.13 2.84 7.67
C PRO A 136 -6.64 4.26 7.42
N VAL A 137 -6.13 4.89 6.38
CA VAL A 137 -6.41 6.31 6.08
C VAL A 137 -7.66 6.47 5.21
N ILE A 138 -7.97 5.47 4.37
CA ILE A 138 -9.16 5.46 3.51
C ILE A 138 -10.32 4.78 4.24
N HIS A 139 -11.44 5.48 4.37
CA HIS A 139 -12.65 5.00 5.06
C HIS A 139 -13.90 4.95 4.17
N LYS A 140 -13.78 5.35 2.90
CA LYS A 140 -14.88 5.33 1.91
C LYS A 140 -14.61 4.26 0.84
N PRO A 141 -15.65 3.68 0.20
CA PRO A 141 -15.46 2.65 -0.83
C PRO A 141 -14.52 3.10 -1.96
N THR A 142 -13.63 2.21 -2.38
CA THR A 142 -12.67 2.40 -3.48
C THR A 142 -13.03 1.58 -4.73
N ARG A 143 -14.09 0.78 -4.67
CA ARG A 143 -14.67 0.16 -5.86
C ARG A 143 -16.18 0.23 -5.74
N VAL A 144 -16.80 1.01 -6.61
CA VAL A 144 -18.24 1.16 -6.67
C VAL A 144 -18.71 0.62 -8.01
N THR A 145 -19.69 -0.27 -7.94
CA THR A 145 -20.39 -0.86 -9.09
C THR A 145 -21.86 -0.49 -8.99
N HIS A 146 -22.67 -0.84 -9.99
CA HIS A 146 -24.12 -0.58 -9.95
C HIS A 146 -24.83 -1.22 -8.74
N THR A 147 -24.29 -2.32 -8.21
CA THR A 147 -24.96 -3.14 -7.19
C THR A 147 -24.19 -3.26 -5.87
N SER A 148 -22.94 -2.80 -5.82
CA SER A 148 -22.09 -2.96 -4.64
C SER A 148 -21.05 -1.86 -4.50
N ALA A 149 -20.63 -1.62 -3.27
CA ALA A 149 -19.53 -0.73 -2.92
C ALA A 149 -18.58 -1.48 -1.98
N THR A 150 -17.29 -1.52 -2.31
CA THR A 150 -16.25 -2.19 -1.51
C THR A 150 -15.07 -1.25 -1.27
N LEU A 151 -14.49 -1.35 -0.07
CA LEU A 151 -13.28 -0.63 0.34
C LEU A 151 -12.14 -1.64 0.39
N ILE A 152 -11.36 -1.73 -0.68
CA ILE A 152 -10.37 -2.80 -0.91
C ILE A 152 -9.00 -2.29 -1.35
N ASP A 153 -8.91 -1.01 -1.73
CA ASP A 153 -7.66 -0.30 -1.89
C ASP A 153 -7.39 0.45 -0.59
N HIS A 154 -6.22 0.23 0.00
CA HIS A 154 -5.89 0.72 1.33
C HIS A 154 -4.62 1.57 1.32
N ILE A 155 -4.58 2.52 2.25
CA ILE A 155 -3.37 3.21 2.67
C ILE A 155 -3.27 3.04 4.17
N TYR A 156 -2.17 2.48 4.64
CA TYR A 156 -1.79 2.35 6.03
C TYR A 156 -0.62 3.27 6.32
N SER A 157 -0.71 4.01 7.42
CA SER A 157 0.32 4.97 7.79
C SER A 157 0.51 5.03 9.30
N ASN A 158 1.77 5.12 9.73
CA ASN A 158 2.16 5.49 11.10
C ASN A 158 2.81 6.88 11.15
N LEU A 159 2.63 7.69 10.10
CA LEU A 159 3.14 9.05 10.04
C LEU A 159 2.41 9.92 11.08
N THR A 160 3.18 10.60 11.91
CA THR A 160 2.66 11.54 12.93
C THR A 160 2.49 12.97 12.42
N CYS A 161 2.57 13.17 11.09
CA CYS A 161 2.48 14.49 10.47
C CYS A 161 1.07 15.07 10.63
N LYS A 162 0.98 16.32 11.10
CA LYS A 162 -0.28 17.04 11.32
C LYS A 162 -0.99 17.45 10.02
N ASP A 163 -0.29 17.37 8.88
CA ASP A 163 -0.75 17.90 7.59
C ASP A 163 -0.91 16.82 6.51
N THR A 164 -1.29 15.59 6.90
CA THR A 164 -1.62 14.55 5.92
C THR A 164 -3.01 14.74 5.35
N LEU A 165 -3.09 14.99 4.04
CA LEU A 165 -4.34 14.93 3.27
C LEU A 165 -4.43 13.57 2.58
N SER A 166 -5.59 12.93 2.71
CA SER A 166 -5.92 11.71 1.99
C SER A 166 -7.20 11.92 1.21
N GLY A 167 -7.23 11.37 0.00
CA GLY A 167 -8.35 11.53 -0.92
C GLY A 167 -8.60 10.27 -1.73
N ILE A 168 -9.84 10.16 -2.18
CA ILE A 168 -10.27 9.25 -3.23
C ILE A 168 -10.48 10.09 -4.48
N ILE A 169 -9.73 9.80 -5.53
CA ILE A 169 -9.98 10.36 -6.86
C ILE A 169 -10.93 9.44 -7.59
N LEU A 170 -12.14 9.94 -7.85
CA LEU A 170 -13.12 9.27 -8.71
C LEU A 170 -12.75 9.54 -10.16
N THR A 171 -12.27 8.54 -10.88
CA THR A 171 -12.21 8.56 -12.35
C THR A 171 -13.23 7.55 -12.90
N MET A 172 -13.77 7.78 -14.10
CA MET A 172 -14.92 7.03 -14.65
C MET A 172 -14.76 5.49 -14.71
N TRP A 173 -13.60 4.93 -14.40
CA TRP A 173 -13.37 3.48 -14.37
C TRP A 173 -12.49 2.98 -13.21
N ARG A 174 -12.00 3.85 -12.32
CA ARG A 174 -11.12 3.47 -11.20
C ARG A 174 -11.09 4.56 -10.13
N ILE A 175 -11.11 4.14 -8.86
CA ILE A 175 -10.78 5.04 -7.75
C ILE A 175 -9.30 4.85 -7.46
N THR A 176 -8.53 5.94 -7.57
CA THR A 176 -7.13 5.97 -7.14
C THR A 176 -7.05 6.78 -5.86
N SER A 177 -6.33 6.28 -4.86
CA SER A 177 -6.08 7.05 -3.64
C SER A 177 -4.83 7.90 -3.79
N VAL A 178 -4.89 9.13 -3.29
CA VAL A 178 -3.75 10.04 -3.24
C VAL A 178 -3.47 10.38 -1.78
N HIS A 179 -2.19 10.27 -1.43
CA HIS A 179 -1.66 10.73 -0.16
C HIS A 179 -0.54 11.72 -0.46
N SER A 180 -0.67 12.94 0.07
CA SER A 180 0.39 13.96 0.00
C SER A 180 0.97 14.18 1.39
N ILE A 181 2.29 14.04 1.50
CA ILE A 181 3.07 14.46 2.66
C ILE A 181 3.66 15.83 2.32
N LEU A 182 3.31 16.86 3.11
CA LEU A 182 3.87 18.22 3.01
C LEU A 182 5.20 18.33 3.77
#